data_AF-A0A7E5VI43-F1
#
_entry.id   AF-A0A7E5VI43-F1
#
_cell.length_a   1.000
_cell.length_b   1.000
_cell.length_c   1.000
_cell.angle_alpha   90.00
_cell.angle_beta   90.00
_cell.angle_gamma   90.00
#
_symmetry.space_group_name_H-M   'P 1'
#
loop_
_entity.id
_entity.type
_entity.pdbx_description
1 polymer ?
#
loop_
_entity_poly.entity_id
_entity_poly.type
_entity_poly.pdbx_seq_one_letter_code
_entity_poly.pdbx_strand_id
1 'polypeptide(L)'
;MFQLATMSSNARALRLLKTIDYLTTQSTLTSFEKCSVFNKVKLQSSSNGSLKGSFVVDKTMCNFAGGLHGGYIAAIIDVLSFYTQLTTPDGKAAYTTNMNVNYVKAVGDGEQVIVETKTLKSGKSALVETYFHNEKGILLAKGTTTFLAGGEPFQQLMKDTLHFDVNEN
;
A
#
# COMPACT_ATOMS: atom_id res chain seq x y z
N MET A 1 -13.92 4.35 -19.18
CA MET A 1 -12.64 3.61 -19.23
C MET A 1 -11.50 4.63 -19.19
N PHE A 2 -10.88 4.85 -18.04
CA PHE A 2 -9.59 5.54 -17.95
C PHE A 2 -8.67 4.65 -17.13
N GLN A 3 -7.96 3.76 -17.82
CA GLN A 3 -6.88 2.98 -17.24
C GLN A 3 -5.64 3.87 -17.35
N LEU A 4 -5.32 4.62 -16.28
CA LEU A 4 -4.00 5.24 -16.17
C LEU A 4 -2.99 4.09 -16.23
N ALA A 5 -2.08 4.12 -17.19
CA ALA A 5 -1.05 3.09 -17.33
C ALA A 5 -0.15 3.12 -16.08
N THR A 6 -0.34 2.17 -15.17
CA THR A 6 0.53 2.01 -14.01
C THR A 6 1.93 1.67 -14.50
N MET A 7 2.89 2.56 -14.26
CA MET A 7 4.26 2.39 -14.74
C MET A 7 5.05 1.51 -13.76
N SER A 8 5.55 0.37 -14.22
CA SER A 8 6.48 -0.48 -13.45
C SER A 8 7.88 -0.40 -14.04
N SER A 9 8.89 -0.29 -13.19
CA SER A 9 10.30 -0.29 -13.63
C SER A 9 10.95 -1.68 -13.64
N ASN A 10 10.32 -2.72 -13.08
CA ASN A 10 10.86 -4.09 -13.08
C ASN A 10 9.76 -5.18 -13.13
N ALA A 11 10.14 -6.42 -13.46
CA ALA A 11 9.21 -7.53 -13.68
C ALA A 11 8.44 -7.92 -12.42
N ARG A 12 9.14 -8.09 -11.28
CA ARG A 12 8.53 -8.33 -9.97
C ARG A 12 7.45 -7.30 -9.59
N ALA A 13 7.77 -6.01 -9.69
CA ALA A 13 6.85 -4.92 -9.40
C ALA A 13 5.62 -4.96 -10.32
N LEU A 14 5.79 -5.33 -11.59
CA LEU A 14 4.68 -5.50 -12.53
C LEU A 14 3.79 -6.69 -12.16
N ARG A 15 4.36 -7.82 -11.75
CA ARG A 15 3.60 -8.97 -11.25
C ARG A 15 2.80 -8.59 -10.00
N LEU A 16 3.42 -7.88 -9.07
CA LEU A 16 2.73 -7.40 -7.87
C LEU A 16 1.56 -6.47 -8.21
N LEU A 17 1.73 -5.53 -9.14
CA LEU A 17 0.64 -4.67 -9.59
C LEU A 17 -0.54 -5.45 -10.17
N LYS A 18 -0.27 -6.53 -10.93
CA LYS A 18 -1.33 -7.42 -11.44
C LYS A 18 -2.04 -8.16 -10.31
N THR A 19 -1.30 -8.62 -9.31
CA THR A 19 -1.88 -9.25 -8.11
C THR A 19 -2.77 -8.27 -7.35
N ILE A 20 -2.32 -7.02 -7.18
CA ILE A 20 -3.10 -5.97 -6.53
C ILE A 20 -4.38 -5.67 -7.33
N ASP A 21 -4.28 -5.55 -8.66
CA ASP A 21 -5.44 -5.35 -9.53
C ASP A 21 -6.45 -6.51 -9.41
N TYR A 22 -5.95 -7.76 -9.42
CA TYR A 22 -6.74 -8.96 -9.18
C TYR A 22 -7.48 -8.91 -7.84
N LEU A 23 -6.79 -8.54 -6.76
CA LEU A 23 -7.38 -8.40 -5.41
C LEU A 23 -8.51 -7.37 -5.37
N THR A 24 -8.36 -6.27 -6.10
CA THR A 24 -9.36 -5.19 -6.13
C THR A 24 -10.56 -5.48 -7.03
N THR A 25 -10.42 -6.41 -7.99
CA THR A 25 -11.46 -6.71 -9.01
C THR A 25 -12.24 -7.99 -8.74
N GLN A 26 -11.70 -8.95 -7.97
CA GLN A 26 -12.36 -10.22 -7.72
C GLN A 26 -13.46 -10.16 -6.65
N SER A 27 -14.66 -10.60 -7.01
CA SER A 27 -15.86 -10.54 -6.17
C SER A 27 -15.92 -11.62 -5.09
N THR A 28 -15.03 -12.62 -5.10
CA THR A 28 -15.07 -13.81 -4.22
C THR A 28 -14.21 -13.70 -2.96
N LEU A 29 -13.28 -12.75 -2.89
CA LEU A 29 -12.46 -12.53 -1.69
C LEU A 29 -13.28 -11.78 -0.63
N THR A 30 -13.18 -12.19 0.63
CA THR A 30 -13.89 -11.61 1.79
C THR A 30 -12.94 -10.94 2.80
N SER A 31 -11.73 -10.60 2.38
CA SER A 31 -10.68 -10.02 3.23
C SER A 31 -10.84 -8.51 3.43
N PHE A 32 -10.21 -7.98 4.49
CA PHE A 32 -10.10 -6.54 4.76
C PHE A 32 -9.60 -5.75 3.54
N GLU A 33 -8.76 -6.38 2.71
CA GLU A 33 -8.19 -5.80 1.48
C GLU A 33 -9.28 -5.38 0.49
N LYS A 34 -10.42 -6.08 0.45
CA LYS A 34 -11.56 -5.70 -0.40
C LYS A 34 -12.38 -4.55 0.18
N CYS A 35 -12.37 -4.36 1.51
CA CYS A 35 -13.56 -3.81 2.18
C CYS A 35 -13.59 -2.29 2.43
N SER A 36 -12.53 -1.49 2.26
CA SER A 36 -12.76 -0.02 2.30
C SER A 36 -11.59 0.88 1.92
N VAL A 37 -10.35 0.48 2.21
CA VAL A 37 -9.26 1.46 2.25
C VAL A 37 -8.48 1.50 0.94
N PHE A 38 -8.12 0.34 0.40
CA PHE A 38 -7.22 0.29 -0.74
C PHE A 38 -7.91 0.44 -2.10
N ASN A 39 -9.18 0.03 -2.24
CA ASN A 39 -9.93 0.04 -3.50
C ASN A 39 -10.15 1.45 -4.11
N LYS A 40 -10.06 2.51 -3.31
CA LYS A 40 -10.19 3.90 -3.76
C LYS A 40 -8.84 4.55 -4.10
N VAL A 41 -7.73 3.85 -3.83
CA VAL A 41 -6.38 4.28 -4.18
C VAL A 41 -6.06 3.89 -5.62
N LYS A 42 -5.74 4.88 -6.43
CA LYS A 42 -5.20 4.67 -7.77
C LYS A 42 -3.69 4.56 -7.68
N LEU A 43 -3.15 3.35 -7.82
CA LEU A 43 -1.71 3.17 -7.96
C LEU A 43 -1.22 3.77 -9.28
N GLN A 44 -0.14 4.55 -9.22
CA GLN A 44 0.43 5.28 -10.35
C GLN A 44 1.73 4.64 -10.83
N SER A 45 2.61 4.26 -9.90
CA SER A 45 3.89 3.65 -10.24
C SER A 45 4.41 2.69 -9.17
N SER A 46 5.22 1.73 -9.61
CA SER A 46 5.92 0.77 -8.75
C SER A 46 7.35 0.55 -9.23
N SER A 47 8.29 0.46 -8.30
CA SER A 47 9.70 0.16 -8.56
C SER A 47 10.31 -0.62 -7.38
N ASN A 48 11.59 -0.95 -7.48
CA ASN A 48 12.30 -1.67 -6.41
C ASN A 48 12.25 -0.88 -5.08
N GLY A 49 11.46 -1.37 -4.14
CA GLY A 49 11.27 -0.79 -2.82
C GLY A 49 10.44 0.49 -2.78
N SER A 50 9.65 0.82 -3.82
CA SER A 50 8.78 2.00 -3.82
C SER A 50 7.46 1.81 -4.56
N LEU A 51 6.40 2.39 -4.00
CA LEU A 51 5.08 2.55 -4.60
C LEU A 51 4.62 4.01 -4.50
N LYS A 52 3.88 4.46 -5.51
CA LYS A 52 3.16 5.73 -5.52
C LYS A 52 1.71 5.52 -5.94
N GLY A 53 0.80 6.19 -5.24
CA GLY A 53 -0.62 6.20 -5.58
C GLY A 53 -1.29 7.51 -5.19
N SER A 54 -2.56 7.64 -5.53
CA SER A 54 -3.35 8.81 -5.19
C SER A 54 -4.83 8.46 -4.99
N PHE A 55 -5.54 9.28 -4.21
CA PHE A 55 -6.99 9.17 -4.03
C PHE A 55 -7.59 10.52 -3.69
N VAL A 56 -8.86 10.71 -4.04
CA VAL A 56 -9.65 11.86 -3.59
C VAL A 56 -10.37 11.42 -2.33
N VAL A 57 -10.27 12.21 -1.26
CA VAL A 57 -11.00 11.93 -0.03
C VAL A 57 -12.49 12.03 -0.32
N ASP A 58 -13.24 11.01 0.10
CA ASP A 58 -14.69 11.08 0.09
C ASP A 58 -15.27 10.84 1.49
N LYS A 59 -16.55 11.18 1.65
CA LYS A 59 -17.27 11.08 2.93
C LYS A 59 -17.16 9.72 3.64
N THR A 60 -17.00 8.60 2.92
CA THR A 60 -16.88 7.28 3.58
C THR A 60 -15.50 7.09 4.24
N MET A 61 -14.53 7.94 3.93
CA MET A 61 -13.20 7.95 4.51
C MET A 61 -13.09 8.91 5.71
N CYS A 62 -14.07 9.79 5.89
CA CYS A 62 -14.01 10.86 6.88
C CYS A 62 -14.44 10.39 8.28
N ASN A 63 -13.91 11.07 9.29
CA ASN A 63 -14.44 11.04 10.65
C ASN A 63 -15.68 11.93 10.77
N PHE A 64 -16.30 11.94 11.96
CA PHE A 64 -17.51 12.73 12.22
C PHE A 64 -17.34 14.24 12.04
N ALA A 65 -16.10 14.75 12.09
CA ALA A 65 -15.76 16.16 11.89
C ALA A 65 -15.48 16.51 10.41
N GLY A 66 -15.66 15.56 9.49
CA GLY A 66 -15.51 15.77 8.04
C GLY A 66 -14.07 15.73 7.52
N GLY A 67 -13.09 15.43 8.38
CA GLY A 67 -11.70 15.21 7.99
C GLY A 67 -11.40 13.73 7.74
N LEU A 68 -10.43 13.43 6.88
CA LEU A 68 -9.92 12.09 6.61
C LEU A 68 -9.61 11.38 7.93
N HIS A 69 -10.25 10.23 8.15
CA HIS A 69 -10.17 9.51 9.41
C HIS A 69 -8.73 9.04 9.67
N GLY A 70 -8.20 9.24 10.88
CA GLY A 70 -6.83 8.82 11.21
C GLY A 70 -6.61 7.32 11.01
N GLY A 71 -7.61 6.50 11.35
CA GLY A 71 -7.60 5.07 11.06
C GLY A 71 -7.57 4.72 9.57
N TYR A 72 -8.12 5.56 8.69
CA TYR A 72 -8.01 5.36 7.23
C TYR A 72 -6.57 5.59 6.76
N ILE A 73 -5.95 6.67 7.24
CA ILE A 73 -4.52 6.96 7.00
C ILE A 73 -3.65 5.79 7.50
N ALA A 74 -3.89 5.31 8.73
CA ALA A 74 -3.16 4.18 9.30
C ALA A 74 -3.32 2.90 8.48
N ALA A 75 -4.52 2.60 8.00
CA ALA A 75 -4.77 1.44 7.16
C ALA A 75 -4.10 1.55 5.77
N ILE A 76 -4.05 2.74 5.17
CA ILE A 76 -3.28 2.98 3.94
C ILE A 76 -1.79 2.74 4.18
N ILE A 77 -1.24 3.24 5.29
CA ILE A 77 0.17 3.04 5.65
C ILE A 77 0.48 1.55 5.75
N ASP A 78 -0.34 0.79 6.47
CA ASP A 78 -0.14 -0.65 6.68
C ASP A 78 -0.14 -1.41 5.33
N VAL A 79 -1.21 -1.27 4.55
CA VAL A 79 -1.40 -2.01 3.29
C VAL A 79 -0.37 -1.64 2.24
N LEU A 80 -0.13 -0.34 2.01
CA LEU A 80 0.85 0.08 1.01
C LEU A 80 2.26 -0.30 1.42
N SER A 81 2.61 -0.19 2.71
CA SER A 81 3.94 -0.58 3.18
C SER A 81 4.20 -2.08 2.97
N PHE A 82 3.17 -2.91 3.18
CA PHE A 82 3.26 -4.35 2.94
C PHE A 82 3.56 -4.66 1.46
N TYR A 83 2.85 -4.02 0.53
CA TYR A 83 3.11 -4.21 -0.90
C TYR A 83 4.47 -3.64 -1.31
N THR A 84 4.89 -2.51 -0.75
CA THR A 84 6.17 -1.90 -1.09
C THR A 84 7.37 -2.77 -0.74
N GLN A 85 7.37 -3.44 0.42
CA GLN A 85 8.51 -4.32 0.72
C GLN A 85 8.55 -5.55 -0.22
N LEU A 86 7.39 -6.01 -0.72
CA LEU A 86 7.33 -7.11 -1.70
C LEU A 86 7.94 -6.74 -3.05
N THR A 87 8.09 -5.45 -3.39
CA THR A 87 8.72 -5.06 -4.67
C THR A 87 10.24 -5.20 -4.66
N THR A 88 10.84 -5.47 -3.50
CA THR A 88 12.29 -5.73 -3.37
C THR A 88 12.66 -7.18 -3.73
N PRO A 89 13.85 -7.45 -4.30
CA PRO A 89 14.26 -8.80 -4.70
C PRO A 89 14.26 -9.84 -3.57
N ASP A 90 14.51 -9.40 -2.34
CA ASP A 90 14.52 -10.22 -1.12
C ASP A 90 13.24 -10.03 -0.28
N GLY A 91 12.22 -9.36 -0.82
CA GLY A 91 10.93 -9.14 -0.19
C GLY A 91 10.18 -10.45 0.03
N LYS A 92 9.57 -10.60 1.21
CA LYS A 92 8.84 -11.80 1.62
C LYS A 92 7.47 -11.44 2.17
N ALA A 93 6.50 -12.34 2.08
CA ALA A 93 5.24 -12.22 2.82
C ALA A 93 5.56 -12.09 4.31
N ALA A 94 5.03 -11.05 4.95
CA ALA A 94 5.46 -10.65 6.28
C ALA A 94 4.30 -10.09 7.10
N TYR A 95 4.42 -10.17 8.43
CA TYR A 95 3.47 -9.61 9.36
C TYR A 95 3.93 -8.23 9.83
N THR A 96 3.00 -7.28 9.92
CA THR A 96 3.26 -6.00 10.61
C THR A 96 3.52 -6.27 12.08
N THR A 97 4.70 -5.89 12.56
CA THR A 97 5.12 -6.06 13.97
C THR A 97 5.12 -4.73 14.73
N ASN A 98 5.31 -3.64 14.00
CA ASN A 98 5.19 -2.29 14.55
C ASN A 98 4.77 -1.32 13.44
N MET A 99 3.95 -0.34 13.80
CA MET A 99 3.63 0.79 12.96
C MET A 99 3.52 2.04 13.82
N ASN A 100 4.13 3.13 13.37
CA ASN A 100 3.89 4.46 13.92
C ASN A 100 3.30 5.39 12.85
N VAL A 101 2.46 6.33 13.29
CA VAL A 101 1.81 7.30 12.42
C VAL A 101 1.93 8.69 13.04
N ASN A 102 2.34 9.66 12.23
CA ASN A 102 2.37 11.07 12.56
C ASN A 102 1.35 11.80 11.68
N TYR A 103 0.36 12.44 12.30
CA TYR A 103 -0.64 13.26 11.62
C TYR A 103 -0.19 14.71 11.66
N VAL A 104 0.07 15.30 10.49
CA VAL A 104 0.70 16.63 10.37
C VAL A 104 -0.32 17.70 10.02
N LYS A 105 -1.22 17.43 9.07
CA LYS A 105 -2.23 18.37 8.60
C LYS A 105 -3.53 17.64 8.26
N ALA A 106 -4.65 18.21 8.69
CA ALA A 106 -5.99 17.72 8.34
C ALA A 106 -6.25 17.84 6.83
N VAL A 107 -7.06 16.91 6.32
CA VAL A 107 -7.48 16.81 4.92
C VAL A 107 -8.98 16.56 4.93
N GLY A 108 -9.77 17.30 4.18
CA GLY A 108 -11.22 17.20 4.11
C GLY A 108 -11.74 16.43 2.89
N ASP A 109 -13.05 16.19 2.90
CA ASP A 109 -13.83 15.67 1.77
C ASP A 109 -13.55 16.48 0.48
N GLY A 110 -13.29 15.77 -0.62
CA GLY A 110 -12.98 16.34 -1.93
C GLY A 110 -11.51 16.71 -2.17
N GLU A 111 -10.64 16.68 -1.15
CA GLU A 111 -9.22 16.98 -1.35
C GLU A 111 -8.45 15.80 -1.96
N GLN A 112 -7.51 16.11 -2.85
CA GLN A 112 -6.62 15.13 -3.48
C GLN A 112 -5.43 14.82 -2.57
N VAL A 113 -5.18 13.53 -2.36
CA VAL A 113 -4.06 13.00 -1.59
C VAL A 113 -3.17 12.16 -2.50
N ILE A 114 -1.85 12.37 -2.37
CA ILE A 114 -0.79 11.58 -3.01
C ILE A 114 -0.10 10.80 -1.89
N VAL A 115 0.12 9.50 -2.11
CA VAL A 115 0.81 8.63 -1.17
C VAL A 115 2.04 8.03 -1.83
N GLU A 116 3.16 8.12 -1.15
CA GLU A 116 4.45 7.59 -1.60
C GLU A 116 5.06 6.71 -0.50
N THR A 117 5.69 5.62 -0.91
CA THR A 117 6.33 4.68 0.01
C THR A 117 7.77 4.41 -0.40
N LYS A 118 8.60 4.12 0.60
CA LYS A 118 10.02 3.83 0.42
C LYS A 118 10.48 2.76 1.39
N THR A 119 11.06 1.69 0.87
CA THR A 119 11.76 0.68 1.68
C THR A 119 13.06 1.27 2.21
N LEU A 120 13.21 1.28 3.53
CA LEU A 120 14.43 1.69 4.23
C LEU A 120 15.35 0.49 4.50
N LYS A 121 14.76 -0.69 4.69
CA LYS A 121 15.44 -1.97 4.89
C LYS A 121 14.59 -3.10 4.33
N SER A 122 15.18 -4.04 3.59
CA SER A 122 14.50 -5.20 3.02
C SER A 122 14.89 -6.52 3.71
N GLY A 123 14.28 -7.62 3.29
CA GLY A 123 14.57 -8.97 3.77
C GLY A 123 13.72 -9.40 4.98
N LYS A 124 14.28 -10.27 5.84
CA LYS A 124 13.54 -10.93 6.95
C LYS A 124 12.88 -9.92 7.91
N SER A 125 13.51 -8.77 8.12
CA SER A 125 12.98 -7.69 8.95
C SER A 125 13.02 -6.41 8.13
N ALA A 126 11.93 -6.15 7.42
CA ALA A 126 11.79 -5.01 6.52
C ALA A 126 11.27 -3.77 7.27
N LEU A 127 11.67 -2.60 6.79
CA LEU A 127 11.24 -1.31 7.30
C LEU A 127 10.83 -0.46 6.11
N VAL A 128 9.61 0.07 6.14
CA VAL A 128 9.07 0.92 5.08
C VAL A 128 8.57 2.23 5.68
N GLU A 129 8.83 3.32 4.99
CA GLU A 129 8.29 4.64 5.29
C GLU A 129 7.22 5.02 4.27
N THR A 130 6.14 5.63 4.75
CA THR A 130 5.01 6.09 3.94
C THR A 130 4.75 7.57 4.20
N TYR A 131 4.51 8.31 3.13
CA TYR A 131 4.30 9.76 3.13
C TYR A 131 3.00 10.11 2.42
N PHE A 132 2.26 11.07 2.98
CA PHE A 132 1.05 11.63 2.38
C PHE A 132 1.30 13.10 2.07
N HIS A 133 1.05 13.50 0.84
CA HIS A 133 1.16 14.87 0.38
C HIS A 133 -0.12 15.33 -0.31
N ASN A 134 -0.41 16.62 -0.27
CA ASN A 134 -1.37 17.19 -1.21
C ASN A 134 -0.67 17.51 -2.54
N GLU A 135 -1.42 18.02 -3.51
CA GLU A 135 -0.89 18.38 -4.84
C GLU A 135 0.19 19.47 -4.82
N LYS A 136 0.26 20.26 -3.73
CA LYS A 136 1.29 21.28 -3.52
C LYS A 136 2.54 20.74 -2.83
N GLY A 137 2.61 19.43 -2.56
CA GLY A 137 3.72 18.78 -1.85
C GLY A 137 3.71 18.97 -0.32
N ILE A 138 2.67 19.59 0.25
CA ILE A 138 2.58 19.80 1.70
C ILE A 138 2.35 18.44 2.37
N LEU A 139 3.19 18.10 3.35
CA LEU A 139 3.08 16.90 4.15
C LEU A 139 1.78 16.91 4.97
N LEU A 140 0.99 15.84 4.85
CA LEU A 140 -0.30 15.65 5.51
C LEU A 140 -0.18 14.65 6.66
N ALA A 141 0.52 13.55 6.42
CA ALA A 141 0.82 12.53 7.40
C ALA A 141 2.07 11.75 6.95
N LYS A 142 2.71 11.05 7.88
CA LYS A 142 3.74 10.06 7.58
C LYS A 142 3.70 8.90 8.56
N GLY A 143 4.21 7.75 8.16
CA GLY A 143 4.36 6.61 9.06
C GLY A 143 5.53 5.73 8.70
N THR A 144 5.92 4.90 9.66
CA THR A 144 6.93 3.87 9.45
C THR A 144 6.38 2.54 9.95
N THR A 145 6.54 1.51 9.12
CA THR A 145 6.04 0.17 9.39
C THR A 145 7.19 -0.83 9.38
N THR A 146 7.28 -1.64 10.44
CA THR A 146 8.25 -2.72 10.58
C THR A 146 7.57 -4.06 10.36
N PHE A 147 8.16 -4.88 9.51
CA PHE A 147 7.69 -6.21 9.17
C PHE A 147 8.62 -7.30 9.66
N LEU A 148 8.07 -8.47 9.93
CA LEU A 148 8.81 -9.71 10.14
C LEU A 148 8.29 -10.77 9.17
N ALA A 149 9.19 -11.32 8.35
CA ALA A 149 8.85 -12.31 7.35
C ALA A 149 8.23 -13.56 7.99
N GLY A 150 7.10 -14.00 7.43
CA GLY A 150 6.49 -15.27 7.79
C GLY A 150 7.30 -16.46 7.26
N GLY A 151 7.06 -17.63 7.84
CA GLY A 151 7.64 -18.88 7.35
C GLY A 151 7.10 -19.31 5.99
N GLU A 152 7.63 -20.43 5.47
CA GLU A 152 7.24 -20.99 4.17
C GLU A 152 5.73 -21.14 3.94
N PRO A 153 4.90 -21.54 4.93
CA PRO A 153 3.45 -21.63 4.70
C PRO A 153 2.82 -20.30 4.26
N PHE A 154 3.32 -19.15 4.75
CA PHE A 154 2.78 -17.85 4.36
C PHE A 154 3.28 -17.45 2.96
N GLN A 155 4.52 -17.80 2.61
CA GLN A 155 5.03 -17.57 1.26
C GLN A 155 4.23 -18.38 0.22
N GLN A 156 3.93 -19.64 0.55
CA GLN A 156 3.12 -20.51 -0.29
C GLN A 156 1.68 -20.00 -0.43
N LEU A 157 1.09 -19.46 0.64
CA LEU A 157 -0.25 -18.87 0.59
C LEU A 157 -0.34 -17.71 -0.41
N MET A 158 0.68 -16.84 -0.48
CA MET A 158 0.74 -15.75 -1.48
C MET A 158 0.73 -16.31 -2.90
N LYS A 159 1.48 -17.38 -3.14
CA LYS A 159 1.55 -18.03 -4.45
C LYS A 159 0.21 -18.64 -4.85
N ASP A 160 -0.42 -19.38 -3.94
CA ASP A 160 -1.62 -20.16 -4.24
C ASP A 160 -2.87 -19.27 -4.33
N THR A 161 -2.96 -18.24 -3.48
CA THR A 161 -4.16 -17.38 -3.37
C THR A 161 -4.06 -16.14 -4.24
N LEU A 162 -2.88 -15.54 -4.31
CA LEU A 162 -2.67 -14.23 -4.95
C LEU A 162 -1.86 -14.32 -6.25
N HIS A 163 -1.50 -15.55 -6.65
CA HIS A 163 -0.67 -15.83 -7.83
C HIS A 163 0.64 -15.04 -7.84
N PHE A 164 1.18 -14.75 -6.64
CA PHE A 164 2.42 -14.00 -6.46
C PHE A 164 3.47 -14.88 -5.79
N ASP A 165 4.37 -15.45 -6.58
CA ASP A 165 5.54 -16.16 -6.07
C ASP A 165 6.62 -15.14 -5.66
N VAL A 166 6.89 -15.08 -4.35
CA VAL A 166 7.89 -14.20 -3.72
C VAL A 166 9.33 -14.58 -4.08
N ASN A 167 9.59 -15.79 -4.58
CA ASN A 167 10.92 -16.24 -4.95
C ASN A 167 11.24 -16.02 -6.44
N GLU A 168 10.26 -15.60 -7.23
CA GLU A 168 10.43 -15.22 -8.65
C GLU A 168 10.84 -13.74 -8.73
N ASN A 169 11.79 -13.38 -9.61
CA ASN A 169 12.24 -11.98 -9.80
C ASN A 169 11.81 -11.42 -11.15
#